data_AF-A0A7J6DKK9-F1
#
_entry.id   AF-A0A7J6DKK9-F1
#
_cell.length_a   1.000
_cell.length_b   1.000
_cell.length_c   1.000
_cell.angle_alpha   90.00
_cell.angle_beta   90.00
_cell.angle_gamma   90.00
#
_symmetry.space_group_name_H-M   'P 1'
#
loop_
_entity.id
_entity.type
_entity.pdbx_description
1 polymer ?
#
loop_
_entity_poly.entity_id
_entity_poly.type
_entity_poly.pdbx_seq_one_letter_code
_entity_poly.pdbx_strand_id
1 'polypeptide(L)'
;MISLFLTEEERRRSGGCSTIWYLPCRLLKESLPYRDLPLHEVWREMDYYNIFVGNLDFCKEIYIPILSSSHYCLARVIISLKTVEVWDSLADEKTLVRQSNKIKEILRNIDLAMANQIKERPSTFSFASFCIRRAQNSFYLLVYLSLDA
;
A
#
# COMPACT_ATOMS: atom_id res chain seq x y z
N MET A 1 15.45 -10.30 -14.27
CA MET A 1 14.81 -10.05 -12.97
C MET A 1 14.94 -8.57 -12.68
N ILE A 2 14.00 -7.76 -13.16
CA ILE A 2 13.99 -6.33 -12.83
C ILE A 2 13.37 -6.24 -11.44
N SER A 3 14.19 -5.84 -10.46
CA SER A 3 13.65 -5.46 -9.16
C SER A 3 12.80 -4.20 -9.38
N LEU A 4 11.47 -4.33 -9.28
CA LEU A 4 10.55 -3.18 -9.21
C LEU A 4 10.71 -2.40 -7.88
N PHE A 5 11.66 -2.80 -7.04
CA PHE A 5 12.01 -2.16 -5.79
C PHE A 5 13.33 -1.44 -5.96
N LEU A 6 13.35 -0.15 -5.64
CA LEU A 6 14.60 0.58 -5.44
C LEU A 6 15.32 -0.06 -4.25
N THR A 7 16.52 -0.56 -4.49
CA THR A 7 17.46 -0.98 -3.45
C THR A 7 17.69 0.17 -2.46
N GLU A 8 18.11 -0.14 -1.23
CA GLU A 8 18.46 0.89 -0.23
C GLU A 8 19.49 1.90 -0.79
N GLU A 9 20.38 1.43 -1.65
CA GLU A 9 21.39 2.26 -2.32
C GLU A 9 20.79 3.18 -3.40
N GLU A 10 19.81 2.71 -4.18
CA GLU A 10 19.08 3.56 -5.12
C GLU A 10 18.20 4.59 -4.41
N ARG A 11 17.64 4.26 -3.23
CA ARG A 11 16.91 5.20 -2.37
C ARG A 11 17.81 6.25 -1.74
N ARG A 12 19.03 5.88 -1.32
CA ARG A 12 20.04 6.84 -0.87
C ARG A 12 20.47 7.78 -2.00
N ARG A 13 20.70 7.25 -3.21
CA ARG A 13 21.10 8.06 -4.39
C ARG A 13 20.02 9.03 -4.86
N SER A 14 18.75 8.72 -4.64
CA SER A 14 17.61 9.60 -4.93
C SER A 14 17.27 10.59 -3.79
N GLY A 15 18.14 10.70 -2.77
CA GLY A 15 17.97 11.67 -1.68
C GLY A 15 17.02 11.22 -0.56
N GLY A 16 16.69 9.93 -0.47
CA GLY A 16 16.01 9.34 0.70
C GLY A 16 14.53 9.69 0.89
N CYS A 17 13.94 10.52 0.02
CA CYS A 17 12.53 10.93 0.12
C CYS A 17 11.75 10.54 -1.13
N SER A 18 11.41 9.26 -1.27
CA SER A 18 10.41 8.89 -2.28
C SER A 18 9.05 9.44 -1.88
N THR A 19 8.48 10.27 -2.75
CA THR A 19 7.11 10.78 -2.59
C THR A 19 6.05 9.73 -2.91
N ILE A 20 6.44 8.59 -3.46
CA ILE A 20 5.55 7.51 -3.86
C ILE A 20 6.04 6.20 -3.24
N TRP A 21 5.14 5.49 -2.57
CA TRP A 21 5.43 4.20 -1.96
C TRP A 21 4.74 3.06 -2.71
N TYR A 22 5.41 1.91 -2.77
CA TYR A 22 4.89 0.70 -3.41
C TYR A 22 4.95 -0.45 -2.42
N LEU A 23 3.81 -0.96 -1.99
CA LEU A 23 3.75 -2.10 -1.07
C LEU A 23 3.80 -3.41 -1.88
N PRO A 24 4.69 -4.38 -1.58
CA PRO A 24 4.61 -5.72 -2.15
C PRO A 24 3.30 -6.46 -1.86
N CYS A 25 2.85 -7.23 -2.86
CA CYS A 25 1.62 -8.03 -2.77
C CYS A 25 1.73 -9.23 -1.80
N ARG A 26 2.94 -9.73 -1.56
CA ARG A 26 3.22 -10.93 -0.73
C ARG A 26 3.17 -10.71 0.78
N LEU A 27 2.87 -9.50 1.24
CA LEU A 27 2.74 -9.22 2.67
C LEU A 27 1.45 -9.77 3.29
N LEU A 28 0.53 -10.27 2.48
CA LEU A 28 -0.72 -10.86 2.96
C LEU A 28 -0.45 -12.31 3.43
N LYS A 29 0.19 -12.41 4.60
CA LYS A 29 0.25 -13.52 5.58
C LYS A 29 0.69 -14.94 5.18
N GLU A 30 0.53 -15.41 3.96
CA GLU A 30 0.56 -16.86 3.73
C GLU A 30 1.97 -17.49 3.68
N SER A 31 3.01 -16.71 3.43
CA SER A 31 4.38 -17.22 3.16
C SER A 31 5.47 -16.74 4.11
N LEU A 32 5.15 -16.07 5.21
CA LEU A 32 6.15 -15.54 6.14
C LEU A 32 6.34 -16.48 7.35
N PRO A 33 7.56 -16.59 7.90
CA PRO A 33 7.85 -17.44 9.06
C PRO A 33 7.20 -16.95 10.37
N TYR A 34 6.43 -15.85 10.31
CA TYR A 34 5.84 -15.15 11.43
C TYR A 34 4.31 -15.30 11.49
N ARG A 35 3.78 -16.49 11.18
CA ARG A 35 2.33 -16.73 11.05
C ARG A 35 1.51 -16.35 12.28
N ASP A 36 2.12 -16.41 13.46
CA ASP A 36 1.45 -16.14 14.74
C ASP A 36 1.49 -14.66 15.15
N LEU A 37 2.25 -13.82 14.44
CA LEU A 37 2.34 -12.39 14.74
C LEU A 37 1.27 -11.58 13.99
N PRO A 38 0.70 -10.54 14.62
CA PRO A 38 -0.03 -9.49 13.92
C PRO A 38 0.80 -8.90 12.76
N LEU A 39 0.16 -8.57 11.64
CA LEU A 39 0.86 -8.13 10.42
C LEU A 39 1.76 -6.90 10.64
N HIS A 40 1.31 -5.94 11.45
CA HIS A 40 2.10 -4.76 11.81
C HIS A 40 3.34 -5.06 12.67
N GLU A 41 3.38 -6.20 13.38
CA GLU A 41 4.58 -6.68 14.08
C GLU A 41 5.54 -7.35 13.10
N VAL A 42 5.02 -8.18 12.20
CA VAL A 42 5.82 -8.76 11.10
C VAL A 42 6.51 -7.67 10.28
N TRP A 43 5.80 -6.59 9.96
CA TRP A 43 6.37 -5.46 9.24
C TRP A 43 7.46 -4.73 10.04
N ARG A 44 7.34 -4.64 11.37
CA ARG A 44 8.39 -4.06 12.20
C ARG A 44 9.63 -4.96 12.27
N GLU A 45 9.44 -6.26 12.48
CA GLU A 45 10.53 -7.26 12.56
C GLU A 45 11.31 -7.40 11.24
N MET A 46 10.62 -7.33 10.10
CA MET A 46 11.27 -7.40 8.78
C MET A 46 11.92 -6.08 8.34
N ASP A 47 11.96 -5.07 9.22
CA ASP A 47 12.36 -3.70 8.91
C ASP A 47 11.67 -3.15 7.65
N TYR A 48 10.42 -3.59 7.45
CA TYR A 48 9.68 -3.38 6.21
C TYR A 48 9.55 -1.90 5.88
N TYR A 49 9.43 -1.08 6.91
CA TYR A 49 9.27 0.35 6.75
C TYR A 49 10.54 1.06 6.30
N ASN A 50 11.71 0.64 6.77
CA ASN A 50 12.95 1.19 6.24
C ASN A 50 13.30 0.59 4.86
N ILE A 51 12.73 -0.56 4.48
CA ILE A 51 13.02 -1.23 3.20
C ILE A 51 12.06 -0.83 2.06
N PHE A 52 10.77 -0.62 2.34
CA PHE A 52 9.75 -0.41 1.31
C PHE A 52 9.01 0.92 1.45
N VAL A 53 9.16 1.56 2.61
CA VAL A 53 8.47 2.78 2.98
C VAL A 53 9.52 3.86 3.26
N GLY A 54 9.12 5.13 3.23
CA GLY A 54 9.99 6.27 3.52
C GLY A 54 9.48 7.05 4.72
N ASN A 55 9.92 8.30 4.85
CA ASN A 55 9.32 9.22 5.81
C ASN A 55 7.93 9.68 5.29
N LEU A 56 6.90 9.47 6.11
CA LEU A 56 5.50 9.76 5.79
C LEU A 56 5.26 11.24 5.45
N ASP A 57 6.09 12.16 5.96
CA ASP A 57 6.01 13.61 5.70
C ASP A 57 6.28 13.99 4.25
N PHE A 58 7.00 13.13 3.53
CA PHE A 58 7.28 13.34 2.11
C PHE A 58 6.40 12.47 1.22
N CYS A 59 5.65 11.53 1.79
CA CYS A 59 4.77 10.64 1.05
C CYS A 59 3.54 11.39 0.51
N LYS A 60 3.39 11.38 -0.81
CA LYS A 60 2.20 11.88 -1.52
C LYS A 60 1.23 10.76 -1.84
N GLU A 61 1.75 9.60 -2.25
CA GLU A 61 0.95 8.49 -2.74
C GLU A 61 1.48 7.13 -2.30
N ILE A 62 0.56 6.18 -2.08
CA ILE A 62 0.90 4.79 -1.76
C ILE A 62 0.14 3.88 -2.73
N TYR A 63 0.85 2.99 -3.41
CA TYR A 63 0.30 1.97 -4.28
C TYR A 63 0.33 0.61 -3.59
N ILE A 64 -0.84 -0.01 -3.50
CA ILE A 64 -1.05 -1.26 -2.76
C ILE A 64 -1.72 -2.27 -3.71
N PRO A 65 -0.98 -3.27 -4.24
CA PRO A 65 -1.56 -4.35 -4.99
C PRO A 65 -2.32 -5.29 -4.05
N ILE A 66 -3.57 -5.59 -4.39
CA ILE A 66 -4.47 -6.40 -3.57
C ILE A 66 -4.85 -7.63 -4.37
N LEU A 67 -4.52 -8.79 -3.82
CA LEU A 67 -5.01 -10.07 -4.33
C LEU A 67 -6.29 -10.46 -3.61
N SER A 68 -7.37 -10.65 -4.36
CA SER A 68 -8.62 -11.16 -3.84
C SER A 68 -9.26 -12.16 -4.79
N SER A 69 -9.51 -13.38 -4.32
CA SER A 69 -10.19 -14.43 -5.10
C SER A 69 -9.54 -14.66 -6.47
N SER A 70 -8.20 -14.74 -6.49
CA SER A 70 -7.39 -14.91 -7.71
C SER A 70 -7.41 -13.73 -8.70
N HIS A 71 -7.94 -12.59 -8.28
CA HIS A 71 -7.95 -11.36 -9.06
C HIS A 71 -7.12 -10.26 -8.39
N TYR A 72 -6.36 -9.53 -9.20
CA TYR A 72 -5.55 -8.41 -8.73
C TYR A 72 -6.28 -7.09 -9.00
N CYS A 73 -6.33 -6.26 -7.97
CA CYS A 73 -6.63 -4.83 -8.13
C CYS A 73 -5.54 -3.99 -7.47
N LEU A 74 -5.55 -2.70 -7.77
CA LEU A 74 -4.59 -1.74 -7.22
C LEU A 74 -5.33 -0.69 -6.40
N ALA A 75 -4.94 -0.50 -5.15
CA ALA A 75 -5.37 0.65 -4.37
C ALA A 75 -4.30 1.74 -4.45
N ARG A 76 -4.72 2.94 -4.83
CA ARG A 76 -3.91 4.17 -4.79
C ARG A 76 -4.39 5.04 -3.64
N VAL A 77 -3.59 5.14 -2.59
CA VAL A 77 -3.82 6.01 -1.44
C VAL A 77 -3.24 7.38 -1.76
N ILE A 78 -4.05 8.43 -1.70
CA ILE A 78 -3.65 9.81 -1.95
C ILE A 78 -3.69 10.56 -0.62
N ILE A 79 -2.51 10.89 -0.09
CA ILE A 79 -2.35 11.39 1.29
C ILE A 79 -3.03 12.75 1.47
N SER A 80 -2.80 13.69 0.55
CA SER A 80 -3.34 15.05 0.62
C SER A 80 -4.87 15.10 0.55
N LEU A 81 -5.48 14.16 -0.16
CA LEU A 81 -6.93 14.08 -0.37
C LEU A 81 -7.63 13.16 0.64
N LYS A 82 -6.89 12.48 1.54
CA LYS A 82 -7.42 11.46 2.45
C LYS A 82 -8.35 10.47 1.72
N THR A 83 -7.93 10.03 0.54
CA THR A 83 -8.75 9.21 -0.36
C THR A 83 -7.97 7.99 -0.82
N VAL A 84 -8.67 6.87 -1.01
CA VAL A 84 -8.16 5.66 -1.65
C VAL A 84 -8.96 5.41 -2.90
N GLU A 85 -8.28 5.34 -4.03
CA GLU A 85 -8.86 4.97 -5.31
C GLU A 85 -8.58 3.51 -5.59
N VAL A 86 -9.63 2.73 -5.80
CA VAL A 86 -9.53 1.32 -6.19
C VAL A 86 -9.59 1.24 -7.70
N TRP A 87 -8.47 0.83 -8.28
CA TRP A 87 -8.32 0.59 -9.71
C TRP A 87 -8.49 -0.90 -9.94
N ASP A 88 -9.66 -1.25 -10.47
CA ASP A 88 -10.07 -2.62 -10.70
C ASP A 88 -10.57 -2.74 -12.14
N SER A 89 -9.98 -3.66 -12.91
CA SER A 89 -10.39 -3.95 -14.27
C SER A 89 -11.71 -4.73 -14.35
N LEU A 90 -12.11 -5.39 -13.26
CA LEU A 90 -13.40 -6.08 -13.18
C LEU A 90 -14.43 -5.14 -12.55
N ALA A 91 -15.41 -4.71 -13.35
CA ALA A 91 -16.45 -3.79 -12.92
C ALA A 91 -17.59 -4.53 -12.17
N ASP A 92 -17.33 -4.96 -10.94
CA ASP A 92 -18.38 -5.50 -10.05
C ASP A 92 -18.42 -4.76 -8.70
N GLU A 93 -19.61 -4.42 -8.21
CA GLU A 93 -19.83 -3.70 -6.94
C GLU A 93 -19.59 -4.59 -5.71
N LYS A 94 -19.96 -5.89 -5.78
CA LYS A 94 -19.72 -6.82 -4.67
C LYS A 94 -18.23 -7.01 -4.42
N THR A 95 -17.45 -6.96 -5.51
CA THR A 95 -15.99 -6.99 -5.49
C THR A 95 -15.39 -5.77 -4.78
N LEU A 96 -15.93 -4.57 -5.00
CA LEU A 96 -15.46 -3.33 -4.34
C LEU A 96 -15.61 -3.39 -2.81
N VAL A 97 -16.71 -3.93 -2.29
CA VAL A 97 -16.92 -4.07 -0.83
C VAL A 97 -15.85 -4.98 -0.22
N ARG A 98 -15.58 -6.13 -0.84
CA ARG A 98 -14.55 -7.08 -0.39
C ARG A 98 -13.15 -6.46 -0.41
N GLN A 99 -12.82 -5.77 -1.50
CA GLN A 99 -11.55 -5.06 -1.64
C GLN A 99 -11.41 -3.95 -0.60
N SER A 100 -12.48 -3.18 -0.36
CA SER A 100 -12.50 -2.11 0.64
C SER A 100 -12.20 -2.63 2.03
N ASN A 101 -12.72 -3.79 2.42
CA ASN A 101 -12.42 -4.40 3.72
C ASN A 101 -10.94 -4.78 3.84
N LYS A 102 -10.35 -5.38 2.80
CA LYS A 102 -8.91 -5.69 2.76
C LYS A 102 -8.05 -4.43 2.82
N ILE A 103 -8.42 -3.39 2.07
CA ILE A 103 -7.75 -2.09 2.10
C ILE A 103 -7.75 -1.51 3.51
N LYS A 104 -8.93 -1.47 4.17
CA LYS A 104 -9.05 -0.97 5.53
C LYS A 104 -8.15 -1.74 6.51
N GLU A 105 -8.07 -3.06 6.36
CA GLU A 105 -7.17 -3.88 7.18
C GLU A 105 -5.69 -3.51 6.95
N ILE A 106 -5.26 -3.38 5.71
CA ILE A 106 -3.89 -2.98 5.36
C ILE A 106 -3.58 -1.59 5.93
N LEU A 107 -4.45 -0.61 5.68
CA LEU A 107 -4.31 0.76 6.18
C LEU A 107 -4.25 0.83 7.71
N ARG A 108 -5.06 0.03 8.41
CA ARG A 108 -4.98 -0.08 9.87
C ARG A 108 -3.62 -0.64 10.33
N ASN A 109 -3.08 -1.62 9.63
CA ASN A 109 -1.74 -2.12 9.96
C ASN A 109 -0.65 -1.06 9.69
N ILE A 110 -0.83 -0.20 8.69
CA ILE A 110 0.08 0.93 8.45
C ILE A 110 -0.04 1.94 9.60
N ASP A 111 -1.26 2.27 10.04
CA ASP A 111 -1.49 3.12 11.21
C ASP A 111 -0.75 2.59 12.46
N LEU A 112 -0.86 1.29 12.71
CA LEU A 112 -0.24 0.66 13.88
C LEU A 112 1.29 0.63 13.80
N ALA A 113 1.84 0.26 12.66
CA ALA A 113 3.29 0.15 12.53
C ALA A 113 3.98 1.51 12.42
N MET A 114 3.30 2.53 11.89
CA MET A 114 3.78 3.91 11.81
C MET A 114 3.29 4.79 12.97
N ALA A 115 2.83 4.19 14.07
CA ALA A 115 2.17 4.90 15.16
C ALA A 115 3.00 6.08 15.71
N ASN A 116 4.34 6.00 15.70
CA ASN A 116 5.19 7.10 16.15
C ASN A 116 5.14 8.31 15.19
N GLN A 117 5.30 8.09 13.88
CA GLN A 117 5.19 9.17 12.87
C GLN A 117 3.77 9.75 12.81
N ILE A 118 2.75 8.92 13.10
CA ILE A 118 1.34 9.36 13.12
C ILE A 118 1.02 10.17 14.39
N LYS A 119 1.60 9.83 15.55
CA LYS A 119 1.45 10.60 16.79
C LYS A 119 1.99 12.03 16.66
N GLU A 120 3.00 12.24 15.83
CA GLU A 120 3.58 13.55 15.54
C GLU A 120 2.73 14.40 14.59
N ARG A 121 1.71 13.80 13.96
CA ARG A 121 0.76 14.48 13.08
C ARG A 121 -0.46 15.01 13.84
N PRO A 122 -1.26 15.90 13.22
CA PRO A 122 -2.52 16.34 13.80
C PRO A 122 -3.34 15.13 14.23
N SER A 123 -4.02 15.21 15.38
CA SER A 123 -4.81 14.12 15.99
C SER A 123 -5.91 13.53 15.10
N THR A 124 -6.17 14.15 13.93
CA THR A 124 -7.12 13.72 12.91
C THR A 124 -6.48 12.95 11.75
N PHE A 125 -5.17 12.71 11.77
CA PHE A 125 -4.49 11.93 10.75
C PHE A 125 -4.48 10.46 11.13
N SER A 126 -5.27 9.66 10.42
CA SER A 126 -5.24 8.20 10.45
C SER A 126 -5.68 7.71 9.08
N PHE A 127 -5.01 6.68 8.57
CA PHE A 127 -5.43 6.05 7.33
C PHE A 127 -6.84 5.45 7.42
N ALA A 128 -7.30 5.09 8.63
CA ALA A 128 -8.66 4.64 8.86
C ALA A 128 -9.73 5.69 8.51
N SER A 129 -9.38 6.98 8.49
CA SER A 129 -10.31 8.06 8.12
C SER A 129 -10.42 8.27 6.61
N PHE A 130 -9.70 7.51 5.78
CA PHE A 130 -9.64 7.77 4.34
C PHE A 130 -10.90 7.24 3.63
N CYS A 131 -11.42 8.04 2.69
CA CYS A 131 -12.56 7.64 1.87
C CYS A 131 -12.13 6.66 0.78
N ILE A 132 -12.72 5.47 0.72
CA ILE A 132 -12.43 4.47 -0.32
C ILE A 132 -13.47 4.59 -1.43
N ARG A 133 -13.02 4.76 -2.66
CA ARG A 133 -13.88 4.86 -3.84
C ARG A 133 -13.28 4.12 -5.04
N ARG A 134 -14.10 3.73 -5.99
CA ARG A 134 -13.62 3.22 -7.28
C ARG A 134 -13.08 4.38 -8.12
N ALA A 135 -12.00 4.15 -8.86
CA ALA A 135 -11.55 5.13 -9.85
C ALA A 135 -12.54 5.21 -11.02
N GLN A 136 -12.81 6.44 -11.48
CA GLN A 136 -13.77 6.69 -12.55
C GLN A 136 -13.25 6.25 -13.94
N ASN A 137 -11.93 6.05 -14.11
CA ASN A 137 -11.29 5.64 -15.36
C ASN A 137 -10.30 4.48 -15.13
N SER A 138 -10.78 3.25 -14.94
CA SER A 138 -9.92 2.07 -14.69
C SER A 138 -9.26 1.47 -15.95
N PHE A 139 -9.48 2.04 -17.14
CA PHE A 139 -8.94 1.55 -18.42
C PHE A 139 -7.41 1.58 -18.55
N TYR A 140 -6.69 2.28 -17.67
CA TYR A 140 -5.22 2.39 -17.74
C TYR A 140 -4.46 1.27 -17.03
N LEU A 141 -5.14 0.30 -16.39
CA LEU A 141 -4.47 -0.78 -15.65
C LEU A 141 -3.68 -1.76 -16.55
N LEU A 142 -3.98 -1.79 -17.86
CA LEU A 142 -3.38 -2.73 -18.81
C LEU A 142 -1.94 -2.35 -19.23
N VAL A 143 -1.49 -1.12 -19.00
CA VAL A 143 -0.15 -0.70 -19.47
C VAL A 143 0.96 -1.06 -18.47
N TYR A 144 0.64 -1.23 -17.19
CA TYR A 144 1.65 -1.50 -16.15
C TYR A 144 1.83 -2.98 -15.79
N LEU A 145 0.93 -3.87 -16.23
CA LEU A 145 0.98 -5.30 -15.93
C LEU A 145 1.49 -6.17 -17.10
N SER A 146 1.75 -5.59 -18.27
CA SER A 146 2.17 -6.31 -19.48
C SER A 146 3.67 -6.19 -19.82
N LEU A 147 4.51 -5.73 -18.89
CA LEU A 147 5.96 -5.64 -19.11
C LEU A 147 6.76 -6.91 -18.72
N ASP A 148 6.09 -8.01 -18.36
CA ASP A 148 6.71 -9.32 -18.13
C ASP A 148 5.84 -10.46 -18.68
N ALA A 149 5.57 -10.43 -20.00
CA ALA A 149 5.15 -11.63 -20.75
C ALA A 149 6.29 -12.09 -21.67
#